data_AF-A0A419G4X8-F1
#
_entry.id   AF-A0A419G4X8-F1
#
_cell.length_a   1.000
_cell.length_b   1.000
_cell.length_c   1.000
_cell.angle_alpha   90.00
_cell.angle_beta   90.00
_cell.angle_gamma   90.00
#
_symmetry.space_group_name_H-M   'P 1'
#
loop_
_entity.id
_entity.type
_entity.pdbx_description
1 polymer ?
#
loop_
_entity_poly.entity_id
_entity_poly.type
_entity_poly.pdbx_seq_one_letter_code
_entity_poly.pdbx_strand_id
1 'polypeptide(L)'
;MTAGVALVRWVATGQSCPYCRRLDGKVVSVNSPFIGKGEAFEAEEEERAGKKKPPLVPGHDVKHPPAHRGCDCHLVSERSLQQGPMDSKLVIGTRISEFEVVIENPRQQIKGVSKHGERQMKTRGLNLEDAQGYIDTSVLAIEQERTKTVKYISEDGTSIVNRKDKLVTIYSKADFDKGERHLLARARGDNDE
;
A
#
# COMPACT_ATOMS: atom_id res chain seq x y z
N MET A 1 7.08 -25.84 13.55
CA MET A 1 6.67 -24.61 14.27
C MET A 1 7.31 -23.43 13.56
N THR A 2 6.54 -22.65 12.81
CA THR A 2 7.09 -21.46 12.14
C THR A 2 7.09 -20.33 13.18
N ALA A 3 8.25 -20.04 13.76
CA ALA A 3 8.40 -18.86 14.61
C ALA A 3 8.17 -17.63 13.72
N GLY A 4 7.08 -16.91 13.95
CA GLY A 4 6.78 -15.67 13.22
C GLY A 4 7.91 -14.67 13.49
N VAL A 5 8.63 -14.26 12.45
CA VAL A 5 9.64 -13.21 12.56
C VAL A 5 8.89 -11.90 12.78
N ALA A 6 8.99 -11.35 14.00
CA ALA A 6 8.50 -10.02 14.29
C ALA A 6 9.44 -9.00 13.60
N LEU A 7 8.88 -8.14 12.75
CA LEU A 7 9.60 -7.04 12.12
C LEU A 7 9.30 -5.75 12.89
N VAL A 8 10.25 -4.80 12.86
CA VAL A 8 10.09 -3.47 13.45
C VAL A 8 10.59 -2.42 12.46
N ARG A 9 9.86 -1.30 12.38
CA ARG A 9 10.22 -0.14 11.57
C ARG A 9 10.68 0.99 12.46
N TRP A 10 11.74 1.68 12.03
CA TRP A 10 12.18 2.93 12.64
C TRP A 10 11.30 4.09 12.18
N VAL A 11 10.83 4.92 13.12
CA VAL A 11 10.04 6.12 12.84
C VAL A 11 10.74 7.33 13.46
N ALA A 12 11.16 8.25 12.59
CA ALA A 12 11.72 9.54 12.96
C ALA A 12 10.59 10.58 13.08
N THR A 13 10.58 11.37 14.16
CA THR A 13 9.56 12.39 14.42
C THR A 13 10.17 13.78 14.68
N GLY A 14 9.39 14.85 14.44
CA GLY A 14 9.78 16.23 14.75
C GLY A 14 11.01 16.73 13.96
N GLN A 15 11.90 17.49 14.62
CA GLN A 15 13.21 17.90 14.06
C GLN A 15 14.23 16.77 14.15
N SER A 16 13.94 15.63 13.53
CA SER A 16 14.84 14.48 13.51
C SER A 16 16.15 14.81 12.80
N CYS A 17 17.26 14.37 13.39
CA CYS A 17 18.59 14.61 12.84
C CYS A 17 18.80 13.85 11.52
N PRO A 18 19.80 14.22 10.70
CA PRO A 18 20.06 13.54 9.43
C PRO A 18 20.35 12.04 9.52
N TYR A 19 20.88 11.53 10.63
CA TYR A 19 21.06 10.08 10.80
C TYR A 19 19.72 9.37 11.05
N CYS A 20 18.85 9.95 11.87
CA CYS A 20 17.54 9.38 12.17
C CYS A 20 16.60 9.45 10.97
N ARG A 21 16.67 10.51 10.16
CA ARG A 21 15.95 10.56 8.88
C ARG A 21 16.43 9.51 7.90
N ARG A 22 17.74 9.25 7.85
CA ARG A 22 18.31 8.15 7.05
C ARG A 22 17.81 6.77 7.49
N LEU A 23 17.48 6.61 8.78
CA LEU A 23 16.90 5.39 9.33
C LEU A 23 15.37 5.33 9.20
N ASP A 24 14.70 6.46 8.93
CA ASP A 24 13.24 6.51 8.88
C ASP A 24 12.68 5.54 7.83
N GLY A 25 11.69 4.76 8.21
CA GLY A 25 11.12 3.71 7.36
C GLY A 25 11.97 2.44 7.23
N LYS A 26 13.23 2.40 7.70
CA LYS A 26 14.03 1.16 7.69
C LYS A 26 13.32 0.09 8.52
N VAL A 27 13.30 -1.14 8.01
CA VAL A 27 12.69 -2.30 8.67
C VAL A 27 13.75 -3.36 8.93
N VAL A 28 13.75 -3.94 10.13
CA VAL A 28 14.59 -5.07 10.50
C VAL A 28 13.78 -6.10 11.28
N SER A 29 14.24 -7.35 11.31
CA SER A 29 13.75 -8.33 12.29
C SER A 29 14.07 -7.85 13.70
N VAL A 30 13.21 -8.16 14.68
CA VAL A 30 13.36 -7.74 16.09
C VAL A 30 14.74 -8.08 16.70
N ASN A 31 15.43 -9.09 16.16
CA ASN A 31 16.75 -9.51 16.62
C ASN A 31 17.93 -8.90 15.84
N SER A 32 17.66 -8.24 14.71
CA SER A 32 18.64 -7.67 13.79
C SER A 32 18.89 -6.18 14.09
N PRO A 33 20.14 -5.69 13.99
CA PRO A 33 20.43 -4.27 14.19
C PRO A 33 20.02 -3.41 13.00
N PHE A 34 19.67 -2.15 13.28
CA PHE A 34 19.53 -1.08 12.30
C PHE A 34 20.88 -0.52 11.87
N ILE A 35 21.84 -0.44 12.79
CA ILE A 35 23.24 -0.09 12.53
C ILE A 35 24.09 -1.09 13.31
N GLY A 36 24.99 -1.80 12.64
CA GLY A 36 25.89 -2.75 13.27
C GLY A 36 26.95 -2.07 14.13
N LYS A 37 27.45 -2.79 15.14
CA LYS A 37 28.62 -2.33 15.90
C LYS A 37 29.80 -2.05 14.96
N GLY A 38 30.39 -0.86 15.08
CA GLY A 38 31.54 -0.43 14.28
C GLY A 38 31.21 -0.07 12.83
N GLU A 39 29.94 -0.14 12.42
CA GLU A 39 29.50 0.32 11.11
C GLU A 39 29.60 1.84 11.04
N ALA A 40 30.27 2.35 9.99
CA ALA A 40 30.28 3.77 9.67
C ALA A 40 28.98 4.14 8.96
N PHE A 41 28.02 4.67 9.71
CA PHE A 41 26.70 5.04 9.22
C PHE A 41 26.65 6.53 8.82
N GLU A 42 26.48 6.80 7.54
CA GLU A 42 26.44 8.17 7.03
C GLU A 42 25.08 8.85 7.32
N ALA A 43 25.15 10.15 7.62
CA ALA A 43 23.96 10.99 7.67
C ALA A 43 23.34 11.12 6.27
N GLU A 44 22.03 11.34 6.21
CA GLU A 44 21.40 11.90 5.01
C GLU A 44 22.06 13.24 4.63
N GLU A 45 22.20 13.51 3.33
CA GLU A 45 22.78 14.76 2.84
C GLU A 45 21.95 15.95 3.33
N GLU A 46 22.62 16.90 3.98
CA GLU A 46 22.00 18.14 4.43
C GLU A 46 22.53 19.25 3.52
N GLU A 47 21.71 19.75 2.58
CA GLU A 47 22.10 20.82 1.63
C GLU A 47 22.57 22.10 2.34
N ARG A 48 22.21 22.28 3.61
CA ARG A 48 22.57 23.46 4.38
C ARG A 48 23.98 23.33 4.95
N ALA A 49 24.90 24.07 4.32
CA ALA A 49 26.25 24.45 4.79
C ALA A 49 27.46 23.64 4.26
N GLY A 50 27.30 22.85 3.20
CA GLY A 50 28.44 22.34 2.40
C GLY A 50 29.48 21.50 3.17
N LYS A 51 29.16 21.05 4.38
CA LYS A 51 30.04 20.23 5.23
C LYS A 51 29.35 18.89 5.49
N LYS A 52 29.94 17.80 4.98
CA LYS A 52 29.50 16.44 5.26
C LYS A 52 29.61 16.16 6.75
N LYS A 53 28.53 15.73 7.41
CA LYS A 53 28.59 15.28 8.80
C LYS A 53 29.44 13.99 8.86
N PRO A 54 30.30 13.82 9.90
CA PRO A 54 31.08 12.61 10.04
C PRO A 54 30.18 11.38 10.21
N PRO A 55 30.59 10.18 9.78
CA PRO A 55 29.79 8.97 10.01
C PRO A 55 29.55 8.72 11.51
N LEU A 56 28.35 8.25 11.84
CA LEU A 56 28.05 7.70 13.15
C LEU A 56 28.67 6.30 13.22
N VAL A 57 29.54 6.05 14.21
CA VAL A 57 30.17 4.73 14.43
C VAL A 57 29.77 4.20 15.82
N PRO A 58 28.71 3.39 15.93
CA PRO A 58 28.26 2.87 17.22
C PRO A 58 29.25 1.87 17.83
N GLY A 59 29.48 1.96 19.14
CA GLY A 59 30.25 0.96 19.90
C GLY A 59 29.50 -0.35 20.17
N HIS A 60 28.21 -0.43 19.80
CA HIS A 60 27.31 -1.56 19.99
C HIS A 60 26.27 -1.62 18.86
N ASP A 61 25.56 -2.74 18.75
CA ASP A 61 24.46 -2.91 17.81
C ASP A 61 23.28 -1.98 18.15
N VAL A 62 22.92 -1.09 17.23
CA VAL A 62 21.77 -0.19 17.39
C VAL A 62 20.52 -0.96 16.97
N LYS A 63 19.77 -1.48 17.95
CA LYS A 63 18.53 -2.24 17.72
C LYS A 63 17.25 -1.45 18.01
N HIS A 64 17.36 -0.31 18.69
CA HIS A 64 16.24 0.54 19.03
C HIS A 64 16.65 2.02 19.08
N PRO A 65 15.69 2.94 18.92
CA PRO A 65 15.89 4.34 19.19
C PRO A 65 16.24 4.67 20.64
N PRO A 66 16.86 5.85 20.86
CA PRO A 66 17.52 6.67 19.86
C PRO A 66 18.92 6.13 19.51
N ALA A 67 19.37 6.28 18.26
CA ALA A 67 20.70 5.80 17.81
C ALA A 67 21.87 6.58 18.44
N HIS A 68 21.61 7.83 18.85
CA HIS A 68 22.53 8.68 19.61
C HIS A 68 21.74 9.61 20.52
N ARG A 69 22.44 10.31 21.43
CA ARG A 69 21.79 11.24 22.38
C ARG A 69 21.09 12.39 21.64
N GLY A 70 19.90 12.77 22.13
CA GLY A 70 19.20 13.99 21.70
C GLY A 70 18.17 13.81 20.57
N CYS A 71 17.76 12.59 20.25
CA CYS A 71 16.73 12.32 19.24
C CYS A 71 15.46 11.71 19.82
N ASP A 72 14.32 12.08 19.25
CA ASP A 72 13.00 11.56 19.60
C ASP A 72 12.48 10.71 18.43
N CYS A 73 12.88 9.44 18.42
CA CYS A 73 12.48 8.44 17.44
C CYS A 73 11.92 7.23 18.16
N HIS A 74 11.04 6.48 17.50
CA HIS A 74 10.40 5.31 18.10
C HIS A 74 10.31 4.15 17.11
N LEU A 75 10.06 2.94 17.63
CA LEU A 75 9.78 1.77 16.80
C LEU A 75 8.29 1.56 16.70
N VAL A 76 7.84 1.19 15.52
CA VAL A 76 6.51 0.61 15.32
C VAL A 76 6.66 -0.84 14.91
N SER A 77 5.75 -1.70 15.37
CA SER A 77 5.71 -3.08 14.90
C SER A 77 5.39 -3.10 13.41
N GLU A 78 6.22 -3.79 12.66
CA GLU A 78 5.98 -4.04 11.25
C GLU A 78 5.36 -5.43 11.11
N ARG A 79 4.20 -5.51 10.48
CA ARG A 79 3.65 -6.80 10.06
C ARG A 79 4.26 -7.12 8.70
N SER A 80 4.76 -8.34 8.55
CA SER A 80 5.28 -8.87 7.28
C SER A 80 4.20 -8.90 6.22
N LEU A 81 3.91 -7.74 5.63
CA LEU A 81 3.06 -7.50 4.49
C LEU A 81 3.79 -6.40 3.72
N GLN A 82 4.24 -6.70 2.51
CA GLN A 82 4.82 -5.71 1.61
C GLN A 82 3.81 -4.57 1.39
N GLN A 83 3.88 -3.54 2.23
CA GLN A 83 3.45 -2.21 1.86
C GLN A 83 4.67 -1.62 1.16
N GLY A 84 4.69 -1.69 -0.17
CA GLY A 84 5.46 -0.70 -0.92
C GLY A 84 5.04 0.70 -0.44
N PRO A 85 5.86 1.75 -0.66
CA PRO A 85 5.49 3.11 -0.27
C PRO A 85 4.03 3.37 -0.66
N MET A 86 3.22 3.95 0.25
CA MET A 86 1.79 4.09 0.00
C MET A 86 1.47 4.83 -1.30
N ASP A 87 2.44 5.59 -1.85
CA ASP A 87 2.35 6.36 -3.08
C ASP A 87 2.99 5.66 -4.30
N SER A 88 3.55 4.46 -4.14
CA SER A 88 4.12 3.71 -5.25
C SER A 88 3.07 3.12 -6.17
N LYS A 89 3.42 3.08 -7.46
CA LYS A 89 2.59 2.51 -8.53
C LYS A 89 2.13 1.09 -8.18
N LEU A 90 0.84 0.82 -8.34
CA LEU A 90 0.30 -0.51 -8.14
C LEU A 90 0.72 -1.43 -9.29
N VAL A 91 1.32 -2.57 -8.94
CA VAL A 91 1.66 -3.65 -9.88
C VAL A 91 0.93 -4.93 -9.50
N ILE A 92 0.83 -5.87 -10.45
CA ILE A 92 0.24 -7.19 -10.20
C ILE A 92 0.93 -7.86 -9.00
N GLY A 93 0.16 -8.45 -8.10
CA GLY A 93 0.62 -9.06 -6.85
C GLY A 93 0.69 -8.08 -5.67
N THR A 94 0.51 -6.77 -5.89
CA THR A 94 0.52 -5.79 -4.79
C THR A 94 -0.63 -6.07 -3.83
N ARG A 95 -0.31 -6.28 -2.55
CA ARG A 95 -1.30 -6.43 -1.49
C ARG A 95 -1.65 -5.05 -0.92
N ILE A 96 -2.86 -4.56 -1.19
CA ILE A 96 -3.31 -3.22 -0.78
C ILE A 96 -3.94 -3.22 0.61
N SER A 97 -4.45 -4.37 1.06
CA SER A 97 -4.93 -4.58 2.43
C SER A 97 -4.74 -6.06 2.84
N GLU A 98 -5.12 -6.44 4.06
CA GLU A 98 -5.01 -7.83 4.53
C GLU A 98 -5.69 -8.84 3.59
N PHE A 99 -6.78 -8.43 2.93
CA PHE A 99 -7.63 -9.31 2.12
C PHE A 99 -7.74 -8.88 0.65
N GLU A 100 -6.96 -7.90 0.22
CA GLU A 100 -7.07 -7.33 -1.13
C GLU A 100 -5.73 -7.34 -1.85
N VAL A 101 -5.70 -7.99 -3.00
CA VAL A 101 -4.51 -8.17 -3.83
C VAL A 101 -4.81 -7.75 -5.26
N VAL A 102 -3.94 -6.94 -5.86
CA VAL A 102 -4.00 -6.58 -7.27
C VAL A 102 -3.67 -7.80 -8.11
N ILE A 103 -4.52 -8.14 -9.06
CA ILE A 103 -4.37 -9.28 -9.96
C ILE A 103 -4.40 -8.82 -11.41
N GLU A 104 -3.95 -9.68 -12.32
CA GLU A 104 -4.31 -9.51 -13.73
C GLU A 104 -5.82 -9.57 -13.89
N ASN A 105 -6.37 -8.72 -14.76
CA ASN A 105 -7.80 -8.75 -15.06
C ASN A 105 -8.18 -10.12 -15.65
N PRO A 106 -8.98 -10.95 -14.94
CA PRO A 106 -9.36 -12.27 -15.42
C PRO A 106 -10.41 -12.23 -16.54
N ARG A 107 -10.87 -11.03 -16.93
CA ARG A 107 -11.87 -10.77 -17.98
C ARG A 107 -13.17 -11.56 -17.77
N GLN A 108 -13.66 -11.56 -16.54
CA GLN A 108 -14.91 -12.24 -16.20
C GLN A 108 -16.07 -11.74 -17.06
N GLN A 109 -16.91 -12.67 -17.50
CA GLN A 109 -18.13 -12.40 -18.24
C GLN A 109 -19.30 -12.51 -17.29
N ILE A 110 -20.08 -11.46 -17.09
CA ILE A 110 -21.21 -11.47 -16.16
C ILE A 110 -22.30 -12.43 -16.67
N LYS A 111 -22.62 -13.44 -15.86
CA LYS A 111 -23.65 -14.47 -16.15
C LYS A 111 -24.93 -14.30 -15.34
N GLY A 112 -24.96 -13.33 -14.44
CA GLY A 112 -26.14 -13.02 -13.65
C GLY A 112 -25.92 -11.91 -12.64
N VAL A 113 -26.96 -11.58 -11.89
CA VAL A 113 -26.93 -10.46 -10.94
C VAL A 113 -27.43 -10.95 -9.58
N SER A 114 -26.83 -10.43 -8.51
CA SER A 114 -27.35 -10.63 -7.15
C SER A 114 -28.50 -9.65 -6.87
N LYS A 115 -29.34 -9.95 -5.87
CA LYS A 115 -30.38 -9.02 -5.41
C LYS A 115 -29.81 -7.65 -5.00
N HIS A 116 -28.58 -7.62 -4.48
CA HIS A 116 -27.90 -6.36 -4.15
C HIS A 116 -27.49 -5.63 -5.43
N GLY A 117 -26.88 -6.32 -6.40
CA GLY A 117 -26.48 -5.75 -7.69
C GLY A 117 -27.64 -5.17 -8.47
N GLU A 118 -28.79 -5.86 -8.51
CA GLU A 118 -30.03 -5.36 -9.14
C GLU A 118 -30.49 -4.03 -8.52
N ARG A 119 -30.47 -3.94 -7.19
CA ARG A 119 -30.81 -2.70 -6.49
C ARG A 119 -29.84 -1.57 -6.81
N GLN A 120 -28.53 -1.86 -6.83
CA GLN A 120 -27.50 -0.86 -7.07
C GLN A 120 -27.57 -0.31 -8.50
N MET A 121 -27.78 -1.17 -9.49
CA MET A 121 -28.05 -0.78 -10.88
C MET A 121 -29.26 0.17 -10.96
N LYS A 122 -30.40 -0.25 -10.40
CA LYS A 122 -31.62 0.57 -10.42
C LYS A 122 -31.44 1.92 -9.72
N THR A 123 -30.83 1.93 -8.54
CA THR A 123 -30.61 3.16 -7.76
C THR A 123 -29.70 4.14 -8.49
N ARG A 124 -28.72 3.64 -9.25
CA ARG A 124 -27.70 4.45 -9.91
C ARG A 124 -27.98 4.71 -11.40
N GLY A 125 -29.08 4.18 -11.93
CA GLY A 125 -29.41 4.29 -13.36
C GLY A 125 -28.39 3.58 -14.26
N LEU A 126 -27.72 2.54 -13.74
CA LEU A 126 -26.73 1.75 -14.47
C LEU A 126 -27.32 0.41 -14.89
N ASN A 127 -26.71 -0.23 -15.88
CA ASN A 127 -27.16 -1.49 -16.43
C ASN A 127 -26.00 -2.52 -16.54
N LEU A 128 -26.29 -3.70 -17.10
CA LEU A 128 -25.31 -4.78 -17.26
C LEU A 128 -24.21 -4.47 -18.27
N GLU A 129 -24.51 -3.69 -19.31
CA GLU A 129 -23.54 -3.25 -20.31
C GLU A 129 -22.52 -2.31 -19.67
N ASP A 130 -22.96 -1.36 -18.83
CA ASP A 130 -22.05 -0.51 -18.04
C ASP A 130 -21.16 -1.39 -17.15
N ALA A 131 -21.76 -2.38 -16.48
CA ALA A 131 -21.06 -3.26 -15.57
C ALA A 131 -19.96 -4.08 -16.27
N GLN A 132 -20.29 -4.64 -17.44
CA GLN A 132 -19.35 -5.42 -18.24
C GLN A 132 -18.29 -4.51 -18.85
N GLY A 133 -18.68 -3.31 -19.31
CA GLY A 133 -17.77 -2.28 -19.80
C GLY A 133 -16.69 -1.94 -18.78
N TYR A 134 -17.05 -1.72 -17.51
CA TYR A 134 -16.07 -1.46 -16.44
C TYR A 134 -15.13 -2.63 -16.15
N ILE A 135 -15.54 -3.88 -16.43
CA ILE A 135 -14.66 -5.04 -16.35
C ILE A 135 -13.68 -5.03 -17.52
N ASP A 136 -14.18 -4.81 -18.73
CA ASP A 136 -13.40 -4.90 -19.95
C ASP A 136 -12.37 -3.76 -20.05
N THR A 137 -12.70 -2.58 -19.54
CA THR A 137 -11.82 -1.38 -19.53
C THR A 137 -11.11 -1.15 -18.20
N SER A 138 -11.15 -2.12 -17.27
CA SER A 138 -10.61 -1.93 -15.93
C SER A 138 -9.11 -1.62 -15.96
N VAL A 139 -8.70 -0.55 -15.26
CA VAL A 139 -7.29 -0.25 -14.99
C VAL A 139 -6.77 -1.14 -13.87
N LEU A 140 -7.62 -1.48 -12.90
CA LEU A 140 -7.30 -2.37 -11.80
C LEU A 140 -8.31 -3.50 -11.68
N ALA A 141 -7.79 -4.70 -11.44
CA ALA A 141 -8.55 -5.82 -10.89
C ALA A 141 -7.97 -6.19 -9.52
N ILE A 142 -8.83 -6.28 -8.51
CA ILE A 142 -8.45 -6.56 -7.13
C ILE A 142 -9.23 -7.78 -6.65
N GLU A 143 -8.53 -8.85 -6.31
CA GLU A 143 -9.14 -9.99 -5.62
C GLU A 143 -9.42 -9.62 -4.17
N GLN A 144 -10.68 -9.78 -3.75
CA GLN A 144 -11.16 -9.53 -2.39
C GLN A 144 -11.43 -10.87 -1.71
N GLU A 145 -10.46 -11.36 -0.94
CA GLU A 145 -10.49 -12.71 -0.35
C GLU A 145 -11.67 -12.89 0.62
N ARG A 146 -11.96 -11.85 1.42
CA ARG A 146 -13.01 -11.87 2.45
C ARG A 146 -14.41 -12.08 1.87
N THR A 147 -14.70 -11.43 0.75
CA THR A 147 -16.02 -11.48 0.08
C THR A 147 -16.06 -12.47 -1.10
N LYS A 148 -14.91 -13.06 -1.47
CA LYS A 148 -14.76 -13.96 -2.63
C LYS A 148 -15.24 -13.29 -3.92
N THR A 149 -14.84 -12.04 -4.11
CA THR A 149 -15.18 -11.19 -5.25
C THR A 149 -13.93 -10.64 -5.90
N VAL A 150 -14.07 -10.19 -7.15
CA VAL A 150 -13.08 -9.35 -7.83
C VAL A 150 -13.71 -7.97 -8.02
N LYS A 151 -13.00 -6.93 -7.59
CA LYS A 151 -13.33 -5.52 -7.82
C LYS A 151 -12.58 -5.03 -9.04
N TYR A 152 -13.31 -4.59 -10.05
CA TYR A 152 -12.80 -4.01 -11.28
C TYR A 152 -12.99 -2.51 -11.23
N ILE A 153 -11.90 -1.74 -11.27
CA ILE A 153 -11.95 -0.28 -11.26
C ILE A 153 -11.46 0.22 -12.62
N SER A 154 -12.35 0.89 -13.34
CA SER A 154 -12.10 1.57 -14.61
C SER A 154 -12.10 3.09 -14.43
N GLU A 155 -11.85 3.83 -15.51
CA GLU A 155 -12.01 5.29 -15.55
C GLU A 155 -13.44 5.75 -15.29
N ASP A 156 -14.42 4.94 -15.71
CA ASP A 156 -15.83 5.32 -15.80
C ASP A 156 -16.67 4.76 -14.64
N GLY A 157 -16.19 3.71 -13.97
CA GLY A 157 -16.88 3.11 -12.85
C GLY A 157 -16.22 1.86 -12.28
N THR A 158 -16.90 1.25 -11.32
CA THR A 158 -16.48 0.02 -10.65
C THR A 158 -17.55 -1.05 -10.76
N SER A 159 -17.10 -2.27 -11.05
CA SER A 159 -17.91 -3.49 -10.98
C SER A 159 -17.31 -4.45 -9.96
N ILE A 160 -18.15 -5.07 -9.13
CA ILE A 160 -17.71 -6.16 -8.24
C ILE A 160 -18.45 -7.43 -8.60
N VAL A 161 -17.70 -8.47 -8.98
CA VAL A 161 -18.23 -9.75 -9.46
C VAL A 161 -17.74 -10.87 -8.54
N ASN A 162 -18.60 -11.82 -8.20
CA ASN A 162 -18.18 -12.98 -7.42
C ASN A 162 -17.57 -14.08 -8.30
N ARG A 163 -16.99 -15.11 -7.66
CA ARG A 163 -16.42 -16.29 -8.34
C ARG A 163 -17.42 -17.13 -9.17
N LYS A 164 -18.73 -16.83 -9.09
CA LYS A 164 -19.78 -17.48 -9.91
C LYS A 164 -20.26 -16.56 -11.04
N ASP A 165 -19.45 -15.57 -11.41
CA ASP A 165 -19.73 -14.60 -12.48
C ASP A 165 -21.02 -13.80 -12.26
N LYS A 166 -21.44 -13.60 -11.00
CA LYS A 166 -22.58 -12.75 -10.68
C LYS A 166 -22.14 -11.37 -10.23
N LEU A 167 -22.74 -10.34 -10.82
CA LEU A 167 -22.58 -8.96 -10.40
C LEU A 167 -23.13 -8.78 -8.97
N VAL A 168 -22.26 -8.37 -8.07
CA VAL A 168 -22.56 -8.12 -6.65
C VAL A 168 -22.93 -6.66 -6.45
N THR A 169 -22.14 -5.73 -6.99
CA THR A 169 -22.39 -4.30 -6.90
C THR A 169 -21.78 -3.58 -8.11
N ILE A 170 -22.26 -2.38 -8.40
CA ILE A 170 -21.77 -1.51 -9.48
C ILE A 170 -21.96 -0.05 -9.07
N TYR A 171 -21.02 0.81 -9.40
CA TYR A 171 -21.15 2.25 -9.24
C TYR A 171 -20.34 3.02 -10.28
N SER A 172 -20.75 4.25 -10.56
CA SER A 172 -20.10 5.11 -11.56
C SER A 172 -18.92 5.86 -10.96
N LYS A 173 -18.12 6.50 -11.81
CA LYS A 173 -17.08 7.46 -11.38
C LYS A 173 -17.62 8.56 -10.46
N ALA A 174 -18.86 8.99 -10.66
CA ALA A 174 -19.48 10.04 -9.82
C ALA A 174 -19.63 9.60 -8.35
N ASP A 175 -19.67 8.29 -8.10
CA ASP A 175 -19.77 7.70 -6.77
C ASP A 175 -18.39 7.38 -6.14
N PHE A 176 -17.28 7.62 -6.83
CA PHE A 176 -15.94 7.26 -6.32
C PHE A 176 -15.58 8.04 -5.08
N ASP A 177 -15.19 7.30 -4.03
CA ASP A 177 -14.65 7.88 -2.82
C ASP A 177 -13.16 8.24 -2.98
N LYS A 178 -12.55 8.75 -1.90
CA LYS A 178 -11.12 9.11 -1.90
C LYS A 178 -10.21 7.90 -2.14
N GLY A 179 -10.60 6.73 -1.65
CA GLY A 179 -9.86 5.49 -1.80
C GLY A 179 -9.86 4.98 -3.23
N GLU A 180 -11.00 4.97 -3.93
CA GLU A 180 -11.03 4.60 -5.35
C GLU A 180 -10.17 5.53 -6.21
N ARG A 181 -10.27 6.84 -5.99
CA ARG A 181 -9.49 7.83 -6.73
C ARG A 181 -8.00 7.62 -6.52
N HIS A 182 -7.59 7.42 -5.27
CA HIS A 182 -6.20 7.17 -4.92
C HIS A 182 -5.67 5.85 -5.51
N LEU A 183 -6.47 4.77 -5.50
CA LEU A 183 -6.09 3.52 -6.14
C LEU A 183 -5.90 3.70 -7.67
N LEU A 184 -6.78 4.44 -8.33
CA LEU A 184 -6.64 4.74 -9.76
C LEU A 184 -5.40 5.58 -10.06
N ALA A 185 -5.15 6.65 -9.29
CA ALA A 185 -3.95 7.48 -9.44
C ALA A 185 -2.67 6.63 -9.32
N ARG A 186 -2.61 5.79 -8.29
CA ARG A 186 -1.50 4.84 -8.11
C ARG A 186 -1.40 3.80 -9.22
N ALA A 187 -2.50 3.33 -9.78
CA ALA A 187 -2.45 2.37 -10.89
C ALA A 187 -1.83 2.98 -12.16
N ARG A 188 -2.13 4.26 -12.42
CA ARG A 188 -1.53 5.01 -13.53
C ARG A 188 -0.05 5.32 -13.25
N GLY A 189 0.27 5.58 -11.99
CA GLY A 189 1.56 6.13 -11.58
C GLY A 189 1.56 7.66 -11.65
N ASP A 190 0.39 8.26 -11.50
CA ASP A 190 0.23 9.71 -11.37
C ASP A 190 0.63 10.05 -9.92
N ASN A 191 1.63 10.91 -9.72
CA ASN A 191 1.92 11.46 -8.40
C ASN A 191 0.79 12.45 -8.07
N ASP A 192 0.11 12.26 -6.93
CA ASP A 192 -0.81 13.27 -6.39
C ASP A 192 0.00 14.58 -6.16
N GLU A 193 -0.23 15.58 -7.02
CA GLU A 193 0.39 16.92 -6.96
C GLU A 193 -0.23 17.78 -5.85
#